data_AF-A0A1W9U5N6-F1
#
_entry.id   AF-A0A1W9U5N6-F1
#
_cell.length_a   1.000
_cell.length_b   1.000
_cell.length_c   1.000
_cell.angle_alpha   90.00
_cell.angle_beta   90.00
_cell.angle_gamma   90.00
#
_symmetry.space_group_name_H-M   'P 1'
#
loop_
_entity.id
_entity.type
_entity.pdbx_description
1 polymer ?
#
loop_
_entity_poly.entity_id
_entity_poly.type
_entity_poly.pdbx_seq_one_letter_code
_entity_poly.pdbx_strand_id
1 'polypeptide(L)'
;RVGTLPEPVSLRRFAMQVKDQLNLSAVKLVGDLTQPLKCVAVCGGTGMSLFSAAVRHGADCFVTADIKFHEAQRARTAGVALIDAGHFATEQIMVAELSQRLRKNFSTNNYKIEVIEMAAEEDPLVVF
;
A
#
# COMPACT_ATOMS: atom_id res chain seq x y z
N ARG A 1 -3.56 -5.67 5.94
CA ARG A 1 -2.68 -6.59 6.72
C ARG A 1 -1.90 -5.76 7.74
N VAL A 2 -1.37 -6.39 8.80
CA VAL A 2 -0.46 -5.74 9.76
C VAL A 2 0.75 -6.66 9.94
N GLY A 3 1.95 -6.10 9.98
CA GLY A 3 3.19 -6.85 10.14
C GLY A 3 4.25 -6.05 10.91
N THR A 4 5.31 -6.74 11.31
CA THR A 4 6.42 -6.15 12.08
C THR A 4 7.70 -6.24 11.27
N LEU A 5 8.41 -5.12 11.15
CA LEU A 5 9.72 -5.05 10.51
C LEU A 5 10.77 -5.75 11.40
N PRO A 6 11.79 -6.39 10.79
CA PRO A 6 12.87 -7.05 11.54
C PRO A 6 13.58 -6.09 12.49
N GLU A 7 13.78 -4.85 12.06
CA GLU A 7 14.39 -3.77 12.83
C GLU A 7 13.62 -2.46 12.62
N PRO A 8 13.60 -1.55 13.62
CA PRO A 8 13.01 -0.23 13.45
C PRO A 8 13.71 0.58 12.35
N VAL A 9 12.94 1.24 11.50
CA VAL A 9 13.44 2.14 10.45
C VAL A 9 12.71 3.47 10.52
N SER A 10 13.32 4.56 10.05
CA SER A 10 12.63 5.86 10.02
C SER A 10 11.51 5.89 8.99
N LEU A 11 10.47 6.70 9.22
CA LEU A 11 9.40 6.95 8.27
C LEU A 11 9.93 7.32 6.88
N ARG A 12 10.95 8.20 6.80
CA ARG A 12 11.56 8.57 5.53
C ARG A 12 12.16 7.37 4.80
N ARG A 13 12.91 6.51 5.50
CA ARG A 13 13.54 5.34 4.90
C ARG A 13 12.50 4.35 4.40
N PHE A 14 11.48 4.08 5.21
CA PHE A 14 10.39 3.19 4.83
C PHE A 14 9.58 3.73 3.65
N ALA A 15 9.29 5.03 3.64
CA ALA A 15 8.60 5.69 2.53
C ALA A 15 9.38 5.62 1.21
N MET A 16 10.71 5.75 1.25
CA MET A 16 11.55 5.51 0.06
C MET A 16 11.44 4.06 -0.42
N GLN A 17 11.46 3.08 0.50
CA GLN A 17 11.26 1.68 0.12
C GLN A 17 9.89 1.44 -0.51
N VAL A 18 8.82 2.00 0.04
CA VAL A 18 7.46 1.90 -0.53
C VAL A 18 7.43 2.52 -1.92
N LYS A 19 7.99 3.72 -2.08
CA LYS A 19 8.09 4.41 -3.37
C LYS A 19 8.81 3.55 -4.41
N ASP A 20 9.98 3.02 -4.06
CA ASP A 20 10.81 2.24 -4.99
C ASP A 20 10.16 0.90 -5.35
N GLN A 21 9.58 0.19 -4.36
CA GLN A 21 8.93 -1.11 -4.58
C GLN A 21 7.64 -1.01 -5.40
N LEU A 22 6.94 0.12 -5.31
CA LEU A 22 5.74 0.40 -6.11
C LEU A 22 6.07 1.19 -7.40
N ASN A 23 7.34 1.46 -7.69
CA ASN A 23 7.80 2.22 -8.84
C ASN A 23 7.11 3.59 -9.00
N LEU A 24 6.98 4.32 -7.89
CA LEU A 24 6.30 5.61 -7.81
C LEU A 24 7.28 6.78 -8.00
N SER A 25 6.86 7.85 -8.66
CA SER A 25 7.64 9.08 -8.73
C SER A 25 7.67 9.81 -7.38
N ALA A 26 6.53 9.81 -6.67
CA ALA A 26 6.35 10.45 -5.36
C ALA A 26 5.36 9.68 -4.47
N VAL A 27 5.43 9.95 -3.16
CA VAL A 27 4.46 9.53 -2.15
C VAL A 27 4.15 10.72 -1.25
N LYS A 28 2.93 10.78 -0.68
CA LYS A 28 2.59 11.80 0.33
C LYS A 28 2.63 11.18 1.71
N LEU A 29 3.12 11.94 2.69
CA LEU A 29 3.36 11.44 4.04
C LEU A 29 2.65 12.28 5.10
N VAL A 30 2.24 11.63 6.18
CA VAL A 30 1.82 12.26 7.43
C VAL A 30 2.71 11.70 8.55
N GLY A 31 3.30 12.58 9.35
CA GLY A 31 4.15 12.20 10.49
C GLY A 31 5.53 12.86 10.45
N ASP A 32 6.35 12.56 11.45
CA ASP A 32 7.74 12.97 11.50
C ASP A 32 8.60 12.03 10.66
N LEU A 33 9.40 12.58 9.74
CA LEU A 33 10.28 11.82 8.85
C LEU A 33 11.32 10.96 9.60
N THR A 34 11.62 11.32 10.84
CA THR A 34 12.56 10.62 11.73
C THR A 34 11.89 9.61 12.65
N GLN A 35 10.55 9.60 12.71
CA GLN A 35 9.77 8.68 13.56
C GLN A 35 10.19 7.23 13.30
N PRO A 36 10.56 6.45 14.34
CA PRO A 36 10.87 5.04 14.20
C PRO A 36 9.59 4.25 13.95
N LEU A 37 9.62 3.39 12.93
CA LEU A 37 8.55 2.49 12.55
C LEU A 37 9.00 1.06 12.79
N LYS A 38 8.16 0.26 13.46
CA LYS A 38 8.37 -1.17 13.66
C LYS A 38 7.15 -1.97 13.25
N CYS A 39 5.95 -1.53 13.61
CA CYS A 39 4.69 -2.15 13.21
C CYS A 39 4.06 -1.35 12.06
N VAL A 40 3.79 -2.00 10.94
CA VAL A 40 3.21 -1.37 9.75
C VAL A 40 1.92 -2.08 9.36
N ALA A 41 0.87 -1.29 9.18
CA ALA A 41 -0.35 -1.73 8.54
C ALA A 41 -0.34 -1.35 7.05
N VAL A 42 -0.92 -2.19 6.20
CA VAL A 42 -1.07 -1.93 4.76
C VAL A 42 -2.49 -2.28 4.30
N CYS A 43 -3.05 -1.44 3.43
CA CYS A 43 -4.28 -1.69 2.69
C CYS A 43 -4.15 -1.03 1.32
N GLY A 44 -4.27 -1.77 0.22
CA GLY A 44 -4.36 -1.15 -1.11
C GLY A 44 -5.63 -0.30 -1.26
N GLY A 45 -5.60 0.65 -2.20
CA GLY A 45 -6.72 1.53 -2.48
C GLY A 45 -7.12 2.42 -1.31
N THR A 46 -8.41 2.73 -1.18
CA THR A 46 -8.95 3.65 -0.18
C THR A 46 -9.18 2.98 1.20
N GLY A 47 -8.10 2.66 1.90
CA GLY A 47 -8.11 1.91 3.16
C GLY A 47 -8.38 2.69 4.45
N MET A 48 -8.62 4.02 4.42
CA MET A 48 -8.74 4.85 5.64
C MET A 48 -9.91 4.49 6.58
N SER A 49 -10.89 3.73 6.09
CA SER A 49 -11.95 3.11 6.92
C SER A 49 -11.38 2.11 7.94
N LEU A 50 -10.22 1.50 7.65
CA LEU A 50 -9.54 0.53 8.51
C LEU A 50 -8.52 1.16 9.46
N PHE A 51 -8.32 2.47 9.42
CA PHE A 51 -7.31 3.15 10.23
C PHE A 51 -7.46 2.85 11.73
N SER A 52 -8.70 2.89 12.27
CA SER A 52 -8.93 2.58 13.69
C SER A 52 -8.55 1.14 14.03
N ALA A 53 -8.68 0.20 13.10
CA ALA A 53 -8.20 -1.16 13.29
C ALA A 53 -6.67 -1.23 13.28
N ALA A 54 -6.02 -0.52 12.35
CA ALA A 54 -4.55 -0.41 12.32
C ALA A 54 -3.99 0.14 13.65
N VAL A 55 -4.59 1.22 14.18
CA VAL A 55 -4.21 1.79 15.49
C VAL A 55 -4.38 0.76 16.61
N ARG A 56 -5.51 0.04 16.67
CA ARG A 56 -5.74 -1.00 17.68
C ARG A 56 -4.74 -2.16 17.61
N HIS A 57 -4.21 -2.44 16.42
CA HIS A 57 -3.15 -3.44 16.22
C HIS A 57 -1.73 -2.88 16.47
N GLY A 58 -1.62 -1.65 16.97
CA GLY A 58 -0.35 -1.03 17.35
C GLY A 58 0.51 -0.64 16.14
N ALA A 59 -0.11 -0.29 15.01
CA ALA A 59 0.62 0.19 13.85
C ALA A 59 1.25 1.56 14.13
N ASP A 60 2.55 1.69 13.89
CA ASP A 60 3.28 2.97 13.91
C ASP A 60 3.06 3.74 12.59
N CYS A 61 2.77 3.01 11.51
CA CYS A 61 2.51 3.54 10.18
C CYS A 61 1.40 2.76 9.48
N PHE A 62 0.56 3.46 8.71
CA PHE A 62 -0.44 2.87 7.82
C PHE A 62 -0.22 3.30 6.37
N VAL A 63 0.05 2.33 5.49
CA VAL A 63 0.21 2.54 4.04
C VAL A 63 -1.12 2.26 3.35
N THR A 64 -1.61 3.24 2.60
CA THR A 64 -2.88 3.20 1.86
C THR A 64 -2.86 4.21 0.72
N ALA A 65 -3.98 4.45 0.04
CA ALA A 65 -4.17 5.56 -0.88
C ALA A 65 -5.37 6.45 -0.53
N ASP A 66 -5.54 7.52 -1.31
CA ASP A 66 -6.68 8.47 -1.30
C ASP A 66 -6.94 9.15 0.04
N ILE A 67 -5.87 9.52 0.75
CA ILE A 67 -5.97 10.07 2.09
C ILE A 67 -6.49 11.51 2.02
N LYS A 68 -7.63 11.77 2.66
CA LYS A 68 -8.23 13.10 2.76
C LYS A 68 -7.62 13.91 3.89
N PHE A 69 -7.79 15.23 3.83
CA PHE A 69 -7.22 16.15 4.80
C PHE A 69 -7.58 15.84 6.27
N HIS A 70 -8.86 15.61 6.57
CA HIS A 70 -9.27 15.29 7.94
C HIS A 70 -8.82 13.90 8.41
N GLU A 71 -8.59 12.98 7.48
CA GLU A 71 -8.03 11.67 7.77
C GLU A 71 -6.54 11.78 8.13
N ALA A 72 -5.80 12.63 7.40
CA ALA A 72 -4.42 12.98 7.75
C ALA A 72 -4.33 13.68 9.12
N GLN A 73 -5.24 14.61 9.42
CA GLN A 73 -5.31 15.22 10.75
C GLN A 73 -5.58 14.19 11.84
N ARG A 74 -6.54 13.28 11.62
CA ARG A 74 -6.85 12.21 12.56
C ARG A 74 -5.64 11.33 12.86
N ALA A 75 -4.87 10.99 11.83
CA ALA A 75 -3.66 10.18 12.01
C ALA A 75 -2.55 10.92 12.75
N ARG A 76 -2.35 12.21 12.43
CA ARG A 76 -1.41 13.07 13.17
C ARG A 76 -1.75 13.13 14.65
N THR A 77 -3.02 13.32 15.00
CA THR A 77 -3.48 13.34 16.41
C THR A 77 -3.27 12.00 17.11
N ALA A 78 -3.41 10.89 16.37
CA ALA A 78 -3.17 9.55 16.91
C ALA A 78 -1.68 9.18 17.03
N GLY A 79 -0.77 10.00 16.51
CA GLY A 79 0.67 9.70 16.48
C GLY A 79 1.05 8.57 15.52
N VAL A 80 0.16 8.21 14.58
CA VAL A 80 0.40 7.15 13.59
C VAL A 80 0.74 7.79 12.26
N ALA A 81 1.86 7.39 11.68
CA ALA A 81 2.27 7.89 10.38
C ALA A 81 1.36 7.35 9.26
N LEU A 82 1.18 8.12 8.20
CA LEU A 82 0.52 7.67 6.98
C LEU A 82 1.47 7.76 5.80
N ILE A 83 1.34 6.80 4.88
CA ILE A 83 1.92 6.85 3.55
C ILE A 83 0.77 6.71 2.56
N ASP A 84 0.50 7.77 1.80
CA ASP A 84 -0.35 7.73 0.62
C ASP A 84 0.52 7.30 -0.57
N ALA A 85 0.35 6.04 -0.96
CA ALA A 85 1.14 5.34 -1.97
C ALA A 85 0.41 5.22 -3.32
N GLY A 86 -0.66 5.98 -3.54
CA GLY A 86 -1.42 5.99 -4.80
C GLY A 86 -2.33 4.77 -4.95
N HIS A 87 -3.55 5.01 -5.44
CA HIS A 87 -4.59 3.97 -5.53
C HIS A 87 -4.17 2.90 -6.51
N PHE A 88 -3.86 3.32 -7.75
CA PHE A 88 -3.51 2.43 -8.83
C PHE A 88 -2.28 1.57 -8.50
N ALA A 89 -1.18 2.20 -8.05
CA ALA A 89 0.06 1.48 -7.77
C ALA A 89 -0.07 0.42 -6.66
N THR A 90 -0.90 0.67 -5.64
CA THR A 90 -1.10 -0.28 -4.54
C THR A 90 -1.97 -1.49 -4.91
N GLU A 91 -2.75 -1.39 -5.98
CA GLU A 91 -3.66 -2.46 -6.41
C GLU A 91 -3.19 -3.18 -7.68
N GLN A 92 -2.55 -2.47 -8.61
CA GLN A 92 -2.16 -3.04 -9.90
C GLN A 92 -1.15 -4.20 -9.79
N ILE A 93 -0.36 -4.21 -8.72
CA ILE A 93 0.55 -5.34 -8.40
C ILE A 93 -0.17 -6.70 -8.35
N MET A 94 -1.49 -6.72 -8.11
CA MET A 94 -2.25 -7.96 -8.03
C MET A 94 -2.50 -8.62 -9.39
N VAL A 95 -2.51 -7.88 -10.51
CA VAL A 95 -2.87 -8.40 -11.84
C VAL A 95 -1.94 -9.53 -12.26
N ALA A 96 -0.64 -9.35 -12.14
CA ALA A 96 0.34 -10.39 -12.49
C ALA A 96 0.19 -11.63 -11.60
N GLU A 97 0.10 -11.44 -10.27
CA GLU A 97 -0.01 -12.54 -9.30
C GLU A 97 -1.33 -13.32 -9.47
N LEU A 98 -2.46 -12.63 -9.63
CA LEU A 98 -3.75 -13.28 -9.85
C LEU A 98 -3.75 -14.06 -11.16
N SER A 99 -3.23 -13.47 -12.23
CA SER A 99 -3.17 -14.11 -13.54
C SER A 99 -2.32 -15.38 -13.50
N GLN A 100 -1.17 -15.34 -12.81
CA GLN A 100 -0.35 -16.53 -12.59
C GLN A 100 -1.11 -17.61 -11.79
N ARG A 101 -1.82 -17.23 -10.72
CA ARG A 101 -2.63 -18.16 -9.92
C ARG A 101 -3.74 -18.81 -10.71
N LEU A 102 -4.45 -18.03 -11.54
CA LEU A 102 -5.53 -18.53 -12.40
C LEU A 102 -4.97 -19.51 -13.45
N ARG A 103 -3.90 -19.14 -14.16
CA ARG A 103 -3.23 -20.04 -15.12
C ARG A 103 -2.82 -21.35 -14.47
N LYS A 104 -2.21 -21.30 -13.28
CA LYS A 104 -1.82 -22.49 -12.52
C LYS A 104 -3.03 -23.33 -12.13
N ASN A 105 -4.11 -22.71 -11.64
CA ASN A 105 -5.31 -23.41 -11.24
C ASN A 105 -5.99 -24.10 -12.43
N PHE A 106 -6.13 -23.41 -13.56
CA PHE A 106 -6.74 -23.96 -14.77
C PHE A 106 -5.92 -25.11 -15.36
N SER A 107 -4.59 -24.96 -15.40
CA SER A 107 -3.68 -26.04 -15.82
C SER A 107 -3.79 -27.26 -14.91
N THR A 108 -3.89 -27.07 -13.58
CA THR A 108 -4.01 -28.19 -12.63
C THR A 108 -5.33 -28.95 -12.78
N ASN A 109 -6.40 -28.26 -13.16
CA ASN A 109 -7.74 -28.84 -13.31
C ASN A 109 -8.10 -29.23 -14.75
N ASN A 110 -7.14 -29.19 -15.68
CA ASN A 110 -7.35 -29.45 -17.12
C ASN A 110 -8.43 -28.57 -17.78
N TYR A 111 -8.62 -27.34 -17.29
CA TYR A 111 -9.50 -26.36 -17.94
C TYR A 111 -8.77 -25.67 -19.10
N LYS A 112 -9.43 -25.59 -20.26
CA LYS A 112 -8.93 -24.86 -21.44
C LYS A 112 -9.44 -23.42 -21.43
N ILE A 113 -8.94 -22.64 -20.47
CA ILE A 113 -9.29 -21.22 -20.32
C ILE A 113 -8.02 -20.39 -20.51
N GLU A 114 -8.09 -19.42 -21.40
CA GLU A 114 -7.04 -18.43 -21.60
C GLU A 114 -7.15 -17.32 -20.54
N VAL A 115 -6.01 -16.87 -20.01
CA VAL A 115 -5.95 -15.76 -19.04
C VAL A 115 -5.09 -14.66 -19.65
N ILE A 116 -5.74 -13.54 -19.96
CA ILE A 116 -5.15 -12.36 -20.59
C ILE A 116 -5.10 -11.24 -19.56
N GLU A 117 -3.94 -10.58 -19.45
CA GLU A 117 -3.73 -9.42 -18.59
C GLU A 117 -4.03 -8.13 -19.36
N MET A 118 -4.75 -7.20 -18.75
CA MET A 118 -4.94 -5.87 -19.31
C MET A 118 -3.69 -5.03 -19.05
N ALA A 119 -2.91 -4.76 -20.10
CA ALA A 119 -1.63 -4.05 -20.00
C ALA A 119 -1.70 -2.54 -20.31
N ALA A 120 -2.84 -2.04 -20.80
CA ALA A 120 -2.99 -0.66 -21.25
C ALA A 120 -3.67 0.26 -20.22
N GLU A 121 -3.91 -0.21 -19.01
CA GLU A 121 -4.45 0.62 -17.93
C GLU A 121 -3.31 1.43 -17.29
N GLU A 122 -3.57 2.72 -17.05
CA GLU A 122 -2.61 3.67 -16.51
C GLU A 122 -3.25 4.42 -15.33
N ASP A 123 -2.40 4.93 -14.42
CA ASP A 123 -2.88 5.80 -13.35
C ASP A 123 -3.45 7.10 -13.95
N PRO A 124 -4.74 7.44 -13.71
CA PRO A 124 -5.31 8.68 -14.22
C PRO A 124 -4.69 9.93 -13.58
N LEU A 125 -3.94 9.78 -12.47
CA LEU A 125 -3.25 10.86 -11.79
C LEU A 125 -1.80 10.95 -12.24
N VAL A 126 -1.45 12.07 -12.88
CA VAL A 126 -0.07 12.36 -13.30
C VAL A 126 0.61 13.24 -12.25
N VAL A 127 1.78 12.80 -11.79
CA VAL A 127 2.67 13.57 -10.92
C VAL A 127 3.85 14.07 -11.76
N PHE A 128 4.04 15.38 -11.79
CA PHE A 128 5.09 16.07 -12.56
C PHE A 128 6.07 16.81 -11.65
#